data_AF-A0A090VN83-F1
#
_entry.id   AF-A0A090VN83-F1
#
_cell.length_a   1.000
_cell.length_b   1.000
_cell.length_c   1.000
_cell.angle_alpha   90.00
_cell.angle_beta   90.00
_cell.angle_gamma   90.00
#
_symmetry.space_group_name_H-M   'P 1'
#
loop_
_entity.id
_entity.type
_entity.pdbx_description
1 polymer ?
#
loop_
_entity_poly.entity_id
_entity_poly.type
_entity_poly.pdbx_seq_one_letter_code
_entity_poly.pdbx_strand_id
1 'polypeptide(L)'
;MKKLVLVLAICAFSFIETQAQVEYKVITSVESIVPSGLGRSRLISATTERDYEDFTSEQTEEDNTRNKSKRKDIRVKDFEETKLLNFYNIAGIRFQNIASNDVLIGSKINTMIEEGWELAFVTSAVESDSGKDDGQGIFITRYIFKRNKQ
;
A
#
# COMPACT_ATOMS: atom_id res chain seq x y z
N MET A 1 -49.44 -11.61 20.92
CA MET A 1 -48.29 -10.78 21.35
C MET A 1 -46.97 -11.52 21.32
N LYS A 2 -46.79 -12.64 22.04
CA LYS A 2 -45.50 -13.39 22.07
C LYS A 2 -44.98 -13.83 20.68
N LYS A 3 -45.88 -14.27 19.79
CA LYS A 3 -45.53 -14.65 18.40
C LYS A 3 -45.08 -13.46 17.55
N LEU A 4 -45.66 -12.27 17.77
CA LEU A 4 -45.29 -11.05 17.05
C LEU A 4 -43.92 -10.54 17.50
N VAL A 5 -43.63 -10.61 18.80
CA VAL A 5 -42.31 -10.29 19.38
C VAL A 5 -41.24 -11.25 18.85
N LEU A 6 -41.56 -12.54 18.70
CA LEU A 6 -40.65 -13.52 18.14
C LEU A 6 -40.35 -13.26 16.65
N VAL A 7 -41.37 -12.91 15.85
CA VAL A 7 -41.17 -12.54 14.43
C VAL A 7 -40.34 -11.27 14.32
N LEU A 8 -40.61 -10.24 15.14
CA LEU A 8 -39.83 -9.01 15.18
C LEU A 8 -38.37 -9.26 15.61
N ALA A 9 -38.14 -10.16 16.56
CA ALA A 9 -36.80 -10.56 16.97
C ALA A 9 -36.07 -11.29 15.83
N ILE A 10 -36.71 -12.28 15.17
CA ILE A 10 -36.11 -12.99 14.04
C ILE A 10 -35.79 -12.03 12.88
N CYS A 11 -36.69 -11.10 12.57
CA CYS A 11 -36.44 -10.05 11.58
C CYS A 11 -35.27 -9.12 11.98
N ALA A 12 -35.10 -8.83 13.28
CA ALA A 12 -33.97 -8.04 13.76
C ALA A 12 -32.63 -8.81 13.68
N PHE A 13 -32.66 -10.13 13.88
CA PHE A 13 -31.48 -10.99 13.81
C PHE A 13 -31.12 -11.44 12.39
N SER A 14 -32.06 -11.44 11.43
CA SER A 14 -31.80 -11.77 10.02
C SER A 14 -30.95 -10.74 9.26
N PHE A 15 -30.60 -9.61 9.90
CA PHE A 15 -29.62 -8.64 9.40
C PHE A 15 -28.23 -8.83 10.01
N ILE A 16 -28.05 -9.80 10.92
CA ILE A 16 -26.76 -10.10 11.56
C ILE A 16 -26.07 -11.23 10.80
N GLU A 17 -25.84 -11.01 9.51
CA GLU A 17 -24.80 -11.74 8.78
C GLU A 17 -23.87 -10.71 8.15
N THR A 18 -23.00 -10.13 8.98
CA THR A 18 -21.79 -9.48 8.48
C THR A 18 -20.61 -10.33 8.89
N GLN A 19 -20.36 -11.41 8.15
CA GLN A 19 -19.00 -11.91 8.02
C GLN A 19 -18.24 -10.82 7.26
N ALA A 20 -17.80 -9.79 7.98
CA ALA A 20 -17.08 -8.67 7.39
C ALA A 20 -15.72 -9.20 6.91
N GLN A 21 -15.67 -9.68 5.67
CA GLN A 21 -14.42 -9.97 5.01
C GLN A 21 -13.69 -8.64 4.88
N VAL A 22 -12.54 -8.51 5.52
CA VAL A 22 -11.72 -7.29 5.42
C VAL A 22 -10.83 -7.43 4.20
N GLU A 23 -10.77 -6.38 3.38
CA GLU A 23 -9.76 -6.25 2.34
C GLU A 23 -8.73 -5.19 2.69
N TYR A 24 -7.53 -5.34 2.13
CA TYR A 24 -6.39 -4.49 2.38
C TYR A 24 -5.88 -3.84 1.11
N LYS A 25 -5.39 -2.61 1.23
CA LYS A 25 -4.71 -1.88 0.16
C LYS A 25 -3.44 -1.25 0.68
N VAL A 26 -2.39 -1.31 -0.13
CA VAL A 26 -1.08 -0.72 0.19
C VAL A 26 -0.82 0.47 -0.73
N ILE A 27 -0.51 1.61 -0.14
CA ILE A 27 0.02 2.79 -0.83
C ILE A 27 1.45 2.98 -0.37
N THR A 28 2.37 3.22 -1.30
CA THR A 28 3.81 3.32 -1.01
C THR A 28 4.35 4.67 -1.45
N SER A 29 4.97 5.43 -0.55
CA SER A 29 5.88 6.52 -0.94
C SER A 29 7.31 5.99 -1.01
N VAL A 30 8.04 6.41 -2.03
CA VAL A 30 9.48 6.26 -2.16
C VAL A 30 10.05 7.66 -2.33
N GLU A 31 10.90 8.09 -1.42
CA GLU A 31 11.45 9.45 -1.37
C GLU A 31 12.97 9.39 -1.42
N SER A 32 13.54 9.97 -2.47
CA SER A 32 14.96 9.86 -2.73
C SER A 32 15.76 10.88 -1.92
N ILE A 33 16.87 10.41 -1.36
CA ILE A 33 17.90 11.23 -0.72
C ILE A 33 19.17 11.33 -1.57
N VAL A 34 19.09 10.91 -2.84
CA VAL A 34 20.23 10.94 -3.76
C VAL A 34 20.75 12.39 -3.89
N PRO A 35 22.04 12.62 -3.60
CA PRO A 35 22.66 13.94 -3.73
C PRO A 35 22.49 14.50 -5.15
N SER A 36 22.53 15.83 -5.26
CA SER A 36 22.28 16.55 -6.53
C SER A 36 20.84 16.49 -7.06
N GLY A 37 19.91 15.82 -6.36
CA GLY A 37 18.49 15.85 -6.69
C GLY A 37 18.11 15.09 -7.96
N LEU A 38 18.95 14.14 -8.41
CA LEU A 38 18.67 13.28 -9.57
C LEU A 38 17.70 12.12 -9.25
N GLY A 39 17.35 11.97 -7.98
CA GLY A 39 16.35 11.01 -7.50
C GLY A 39 14.97 11.18 -8.12
N ARG A 40 14.15 10.15 -7.99
CA ARG A 40 12.76 10.14 -8.48
C ARG A 40 11.81 9.73 -7.37
N SER A 41 11.48 10.66 -6.49
CA SER A 41 10.47 10.40 -5.46
C SER A 41 9.07 10.20 -6.05
N ARG A 42 8.32 9.20 -5.58
CA ARG A 42 6.98 8.84 -6.06
C ARG A 42 6.09 8.34 -4.93
N LEU A 43 4.80 8.62 -5.04
CA LEU A 43 3.74 7.92 -4.32
C LEU A 43 3.01 7.00 -5.30
N ILE A 44 2.93 5.72 -4.98
CA ILE A 44 2.49 4.64 -5.86
C ILE A 44 1.33 3.90 -5.21
N SER A 45 0.26 3.66 -5.97
CA SER A 45 -0.81 2.73 -5.57
C SER A 45 -1.31 1.92 -6.74
N ALA A 46 -1.44 0.60 -6.57
CA ALA A 46 -2.00 -0.28 -7.58
C ALA A 46 -3.52 -0.08 -7.73
N THR A 47 -4.01 -0.19 -8.97
CA THR A 47 -5.45 -0.14 -9.30
C THR A 47 -6.02 -1.48 -9.71
N THR A 48 -5.17 -2.49 -9.90
CA THR A 48 -5.55 -3.84 -10.34
C THR A 48 -5.26 -4.86 -9.26
N GLU A 49 -6.17 -5.82 -9.10
CA GLU A 49 -5.99 -6.98 -8.23
C GLU A 49 -5.28 -8.12 -8.95
N ARG A 50 -4.45 -8.85 -8.21
CA ARG A 50 -3.78 -10.08 -8.66
C ARG A 50 -3.82 -11.10 -7.52
N ASP A 51 -4.09 -12.34 -7.87
CA ASP A 51 -4.00 -13.44 -6.93
C ASP A 51 -2.54 -13.83 -6.75
N TYR A 52 -2.10 -14.05 -5.51
CA TYR A 52 -0.76 -14.55 -5.23
C TYR A 52 -0.62 -16.03 -5.57
N GLU A 53 -1.74 -16.78 -5.59
CA GLU A 53 -1.77 -18.21 -5.92
C GLU A 53 -1.27 -18.47 -7.35
N ASP A 54 -1.58 -17.58 -8.30
CA ASP A 54 -1.09 -17.63 -9.69
C ASP A 54 0.44 -17.66 -9.80
N PHE A 55 1.15 -17.22 -8.76
CA PHE A 55 2.60 -17.07 -8.71
C PHE A 55 3.25 -17.88 -7.58
N THR A 56 2.47 -18.72 -6.90
CA THR A 56 2.93 -19.55 -5.78
C THR A 56 2.95 -21.02 -6.19
N SER A 57 3.97 -21.76 -5.78
CA SER A 57 3.99 -23.23 -5.89
C SER A 57 4.13 -23.81 -4.50
N GLU A 58 3.30 -24.79 -4.16
CA GLU A 58 3.50 -25.60 -2.97
C GLU A 58 4.72 -26.52 -3.17
N GLN A 59 5.41 -26.86 -2.09
CA GLN A 59 6.51 -27.82 -2.11
C GLN A 59 6.13 -28.98 -1.20
N THR A 60 6.17 -30.19 -1.73
CA THR A 60 5.89 -31.44 -1.00
C THR A 60 7.08 -32.39 -1.14
N GLU A 61 7.04 -33.50 -0.40
CA GLU A 61 8.03 -34.58 -0.56
C GLU A 61 8.01 -35.18 -1.97
N GLU A 62 6.85 -35.17 -2.64
CA GLU A 62 6.68 -35.74 -3.98
C GLU A 62 6.95 -34.72 -5.11
N ASP A 63 6.73 -33.42 -4.85
CA ASP A 63 7.00 -32.34 -5.81
C ASP A 63 7.70 -31.16 -5.12
N ASN A 64 8.98 -31.02 -5.43
CA ASN A 64 9.86 -29.94 -4.99
C ASN A 64 10.31 -29.05 -6.16
N THR A 65 9.50 -29.00 -7.23
CA THR A 65 9.85 -28.21 -8.41
C THR A 65 9.61 -26.72 -8.15
N ARG A 66 10.57 -25.90 -8.57
CA ARG A 66 10.49 -24.45 -8.43
C ARG A 66 9.34 -23.87 -9.29
N ASN A 67 8.64 -22.88 -8.76
CA ASN A 67 7.68 -22.06 -9.52
C ASN A 67 8.26 -21.54 -10.86
N LYS A 68 7.55 -21.80 -11.97
CA LYS A 68 7.95 -21.43 -13.34
C LYS A 68 7.20 -20.22 -13.91
N SER A 69 6.35 -19.57 -13.11
CA SER A 69 5.63 -18.36 -13.54
C SER A 69 6.62 -17.27 -13.98
N LYS A 70 6.25 -16.49 -14.99
CA LYS A 70 7.15 -15.48 -15.55
C LYS A 70 6.97 -14.18 -14.80
N ARG A 71 8.09 -13.59 -14.36
CA ARG A 71 8.10 -12.28 -13.69
C ARG A 71 7.38 -11.16 -14.44
N LYS A 72 7.36 -11.22 -15.79
CA LYS A 72 6.67 -10.22 -16.61
C LYS A 72 5.14 -10.25 -16.39
N ASP A 73 4.59 -11.40 -15.98
CA ASP A 73 3.16 -11.60 -15.78
C ASP A 73 2.71 -11.12 -14.38
N ILE A 74 3.66 -10.98 -13.43
CA ILE A 74 3.50 -10.35 -12.11
C ILE A 74 3.41 -8.81 -12.24
N ARG A 75 4.07 -8.23 -13.24
CA ARG A 75 4.14 -6.76 -13.40
C ARG A 75 2.76 -6.18 -13.67
N VAL A 76 2.27 -5.36 -12.75
CA VAL A 76 1.07 -4.54 -12.93
C VAL A 76 1.44 -3.30 -13.75
N LYS A 77 0.75 -3.07 -14.87
CA LYS A 77 0.97 -1.89 -15.71
C LYS A 77 0.06 -0.73 -15.35
N ASP A 78 -1.10 -1.04 -14.75
CA ASP A 78 -2.10 -0.07 -14.33
C ASP A 78 -1.90 0.25 -12.85
N PHE A 79 -1.26 1.38 -12.58
CA PHE A 79 -1.06 1.92 -11.24
C PHE A 79 -1.09 3.45 -11.28
N GLU A 80 -1.50 4.05 -10.17
CA GLU A 80 -1.39 5.48 -9.98
C GLU A 80 0.03 5.84 -9.55
N GLU A 81 0.62 6.83 -10.21
CA GLU A 81 1.91 7.42 -9.88
C GLU A 81 1.74 8.91 -9.63
N THR A 82 1.92 9.34 -8.38
CA THR A 82 1.98 10.77 -8.02
C THR A 82 3.43 11.18 -7.84
N LYS A 83 3.84 12.27 -8.51
CA LYS A 83 5.19 12.81 -8.37
C LYS A 83 5.38 13.45 -7.01
N LEU A 84 6.47 13.10 -6.34
CA LEU A 84 6.95 13.76 -5.13
C LEU A 84 8.29 14.46 -5.41
N LEU A 85 8.68 15.34 -4.51
CA LEU A 85 9.96 16.05 -4.55
C LEU A 85 11.03 15.23 -3.80
N ASN A 86 12.29 15.36 -4.22
CA ASN A 86 13.42 14.73 -3.53
C ASN A 86 13.72 15.47 -2.21
N PHE A 87 14.14 14.73 -1.18
CA PHE A 87 14.49 15.34 0.10
C PHE A 87 15.81 16.09 0.05
N TYR A 88 16.73 15.71 -0.84
CA TYR A 88 18.06 16.30 -0.94
C TYR A 88 18.32 16.92 -2.31
N ASN A 89 19.18 17.94 -2.32
CA ASN A 89 19.90 18.41 -3.49
C ASN A 89 21.39 18.60 -3.14
N ILE A 90 22.15 19.26 -4.00
CA ILE A 90 23.59 19.50 -3.76
C ILE A 90 23.89 20.35 -2.51
N ALA A 91 22.92 21.14 -2.04
CA ALA A 91 23.07 22.00 -0.86
C ALA A 91 22.60 21.35 0.45
N GLY A 92 21.98 20.16 0.38
CA GLY A 92 21.47 19.42 1.54
C GLY A 92 19.96 19.22 1.53
N ILE A 93 19.38 19.11 2.73
CA ILE A 93 17.95 18.79 2.94
C ILE A 93 17.07 19.95 2.49
N ARG A 94 15.98 19.62 1.81
CA ARG A 94 14.96 20.54 1.30
C ARG A 94 13.67 20.40 2.10
N PHE A 95 13.59 21.02 3.27
CA PHE A 95 12.41 20.93 4.15
C PHE A 95 11.09 21.36 3.47
N GLN A 96 11.14 22.34 2.57
CA GLN A 96 9.97 22.73 1.77
C GLN A 96 9.45 21.59 0.88
N ASN A 97 10.36 20.75 0.36
CA ASN A 97 10.00 19.58 -0.43
C ASN A 97 9.27 18.56 0.43
N ILE A 98 9.75 18.34 1.66
CA ILE A 98 9.10 17.47 2.65
C ILE A 98 7.67 17.96 2.92
N ALA A 99 7.51 19.23 3.30
CA ALA A 99 6.19 19.80 3.56
C ALA A 99 5.26 19.73 2.34
N SER A 100 5.79 19.89 1.12
CA SER A 100 5.00 19.76 -0.11
C SER A 100 4.56 18.31 -0.37
N ASN A 101 5.44 17.34 -0.09
CA ASN A 101 5.12 15.93 -0.19
C ASN A 101 4.06 15.52 0.84
N ASP A 102 4.15 16.03 2.08
CA ASP A 102 3.18 15.78 3.14
C ASP A 102 1.76 16.21 2.75
N VAL A 103 1.62 17.35 2.05
CA VAL A 103 0.33 17.81 1.53
C VAL A 103 -0.25 16.81 0.50
N LEU A 104 0.58 16.31 -0.42
CA LEU A 104 0.14 15.34 -1.43
C LEU A 104 -0.21 13.99 -0.82
N ILE A 105 0.61 13.50 0.11
CA ILE A 105 0.37 12.26 0.84
C ILE A 105 -0.90 12.37 1.68
N GLY A 106 -1.06 13.47 2.42
CA GLY A 106 -2.24 13.76 3.22
C GLY A 106 -3.51 13.82 2.36
N SER A 107 -3.45 14.45 1.19
CA SER A 107 -4.55 14.45 0.22
C SER A 107 -4.94 13.03 -0.18
N LYS A 108 -3.97 12.15 -0.50
CA LYS A 108 -4.27 10.76 -0.86
C LYS A 108 -4.88 9.99 0.31
N ILE A 109 -4.34 10.14 1.53
CA ILE A 109 -4.88 9.49 2.73
C ILE A 109 -6.34 9.93 2.97
N ASN A 110 -6.65 11.23 2.86
CA ASN A 110 -8.01 11.74 3.01
C ASN A 110 -8.95 11.16 1.96
N THR A 111 -8.53 11.09 0.69
CA THR A 111 -9.31 10.43 -0.37
C THR A 111 -9.59 8.97 -0.04
N MET A 112 -8.61 8.22 0.47
CA MET A 112 -8.83 6.83 0.90
C MET A 112 -9.88 6.74 2.01
N ILE A 113 -9.84 7.66 2.99
CA ILE A 113 -10.84 7.73 4.06
C ILE A 113 -12.24 8.02 3.53
N GLU A 114 -12.37 8.98 2.60
CA GLU A 114 -13.63 9.31 1.94
C GLU A 114 -14.20 8.12 1.14
N GLU A 115 -13.32 7.29 0.55
CA GLU A 115 -13.67 6.04 -0.13
C GLU A 115 -13.97 4.86 0.82
N GLY A 116 -14.02 5.13 2.13
CA GLY A 116 -14.37 4.15 3.17
C GLY A 116 -13.21 3.28 3.65
N TRP A 117 -11.96 3.64 3.34
CA TRP A 117 -10.79 2.96 3.86
C TRP A 117 -10.33 3.51 5.21
N GLU A 118 -9.96 2.62 6.12
CA GLU A 118 -9.32 2.96 7.38
C GLU A 118 -7.80 2.80 7.24
N LEU A 119 -7.03 3.81 7.64
CA LEU A 119 -5.57 3.69 7.75
C LEU A 119 -5.24 2.78 8.95
N ALA A 120 -4.84 1.54 8.67
CA ALA A 120 -4.61 0.53 9.70
C ALA A 120 -3.19 0.57 10.24
N PHE A 121 -2.20 0.69 9.34
CA PHE A 121 -0.78 0.67 9.72
C PHE A 121 0.04 1.60 8.83
N VAL A 122 1.11 2.15 9.41
CA VAL A 122 2.16 2.86 8.67
C VAL A 122 3.50 2.25 9.05
N THR A 123 4.29 1.87 8.05
CA THR A 123 5.64 1.35 8.26
C THR A 123 6.62 2.06 7.34
N SER A 124 7.76 2.48 7.90
CA SER A 124 8.82 3.15 7.16
C SER A 124 10.11 2.34 7.25
N ALA A 125 10.86 2.31 6.16
CA ALA A 125 12.22 1.79 6.10
C ALA A 125 13.12 2.78 5.34
N VAL A 126 14.42 2.62 5.51
CA VAL A 126 15.43 3.44 4.85
C VAL A 126 16.53 2.54 4.29
N GLU A 127 16.90 2.80 3.05
CA GLU A 127 18.18 2.38 2.49
C GLU A 127 19.11 3.59 2.60
N SER A 128 20.13 3.48 3.45
CA SER A 128 21.08 4.56 3.72
C SER A 128 22.29 4.45 2.82
N ASP A 129 22.77 5.61 2.36
CA ASP A 129 24.10 5.82 1.79
C ASP A 129 25.14 5.20 2.74
N SER A 130 25.90 4.23 2.21
CA SER A 130 26.93 3.49 2.97
C SER A 130 28.34 4.08 2.83
N GLY A 131 28.47 5.27 2.24
CA GLY A 131 29.70 6.07 2.23
C GLY A 131 30.28 6.31 0.83
N LYS A 132 31.60 6.42 0.75
CA LYS A 132 32.33 6.94 -0.45
C LYS A 132 31.98 6.24 -1.76
N ASP A 133 31.60 4.96 -1.70
CA ASP A 133 31.29 4.15 -2.88
C ASP A 133 29.78 4.00 -3.14
N ASP A 134 28.92 4.57 -2.28
CA ASP A 134 27.47 4.41 -2.31
C ASP A 134 26.73 5.72 -1.98
N GLY A 135 26.71 6.65 -2.93
CA GLY A 135 25.98 7.92 -2.79
C GLY A 135 24.46 7.82 -3.00
N GLN A 136 23.85 6.64 -2.79
CA GLN A 136 22.43 6.41 -3.04
C GLN A 136 21.67 6.18 -1.74
N GLY A 137 20.40 6.56 -1.74
CA GLY A 137 19.53 6.22 -0.63
C GLY A 137 18.08 6.58 -0.92
N ILE A 138 17.20 5.86 -0.24
CA ILE A 138 15.75 6.04 -0.33
C ILE A 138 15.11 5.88 1.04
N PHE A 139 14.10 6.70 1.29
CA PHE A 139 13.08 6.43 2.30
C PHE A 139 11.90 5.76 1.62
N ILE A 140 11.38 4.70 2.21
CA ILE A 140 10.17 4.02 1.75
C ILE A 140 9.16 3.97 2.90
N THR A 141 7.95 4.47 2.67
CA THR A 141 6.85 4.36 3.63
C THR A 141 5.68 3.65 2.99
N ARG A 142 5.14 2.65 3.68
CA ARG A 142 3.93 1.93 3.29
C ARG A 142 2.80 2.30 4.23
N TYR A 143 1.75 2.84 3.64
CA TYR A 143 0.47 3.11 4.27
C TYR A 143 -0.45 1.93 3.94
N ILE A 144 -0.82 1.16 4.96
CA ILE A 144 -1.66 -0.03 4.82
C ILE A 144 -3.06 0.35 5.27
N PHE A 145 -3.98 0.32 4.33
CA PHE A 145 -5.39 0.57 4.54
C PHE A 145 -6.15 -0.73 4.61
N LYS A 146 -7.26 -0.73 5.36
CA LYS A 146 -8.22 -1.82 5.39
C LYS A 146 -9.64 -1.27 5.26
N ARG A 147 -10.56 -2.08 4.73
CA ARG A 147 -12.01 -1.81 4.82
C ARG A 147 -12.78 -3.12 4.78
N ASN A 148 -14.05 -3.08 5.18
CA ASN A 148 -14.94 -4.21 4.94
C ASN A 148 -15.19 -4.31 3.44
N LYS A 149 -15.05 -5.52 2.88
CA LYS A 149 -15.52 -5.84 1.53
C LYS A 149 -17.00 -5.53 1.45
N GLN A 150 -17.37 -4.85 0.37
CA GLN A 150 -18.75 -4.56 0.02
C GLN A 150 -19.41 -5.78 -0.62
#